data_AF-I8TMI1-F1
#
_entry.id   AF-I8TMI1-F1
#
_cell.length_a   1.000
_cell.length_b   1.000
_cell.length_c   1.000
_cell.angle_alpha   90.00
_cell.angle_beta   90.00
_cell.angle_gamma   90.00
#
_symmetry.space_group_name_H-M   'P 1'
#
loop_
_entity.id
_entity.type
_entity.pdbx_description
1 polymer ?
#
loop_
_entity_poly.entity_id
_entity_poly.type
_entity_poly.pdbx_seq_one_letter_code
_entity_poly.pdbx_strand_id
1 'polypeptide(L)'
;MVGVPRSTGCRACLQRRVKCDQTRPECLRCQKRKITCPGYQKRFQFYHKTAPAVVKSTRTSKSDDQALVLARPTIDQSVAPNLTATALDTQLKEVFSDVVYAIFPNLYAAFSARVDLTWVDFVRHHSAAQSSAVNWGIRCLITWFLARRHHDHDQLQASRHMYNRALRSLAQSLRDPARVKSDGTLAAAIALGVYEVLDGVGSNSWLVHSRGIGALFRLRGPDAHRSGFGRTMYTTYRAFLVAEAFTCQEPCFLESEEWRTMNREALLAEERDGKGSRLGEITENAFEEVLLCPGYLVRTRDMIAGNASESSRESLTAEIRCSRDLLQGLQRRLAALLELQMNTQLVQKRSPLDGSIPKQFVHTIAHRSLRGMDSALALLDQLLVLLAASKVRMLGSDENNPAQSPWNRVTYQPAPEGTISVTDEGTGTNEVKSLDWLDQLALSMGTLALKT
;
A
#
# COMPACT_ATOMS: atom_id res chain seq x y z
N MET A 1 33.20 31.36 20.00
CA MET A 1 34.04 30.35 19.30
C MET A 1 35.39 30.30 19.98
N VAL A 2 35.70 29.21 20.69
CA VAL A 2 37.06 28.96 21.23
C VAL A 2 37.88 28.29 20.14
N GLY A 3 38.94 28.97 19.68
CA GLY A 3 39.79 28.50 18.58
C GLY A 3 40.43 27.15 18.88
N VAL A 4 40.46 26.27 17.88
CA VAL A 4 41.16 24.99 17.93
C VAL A 4 42.66 25.26 18.15
N PRO A 5 43.32 24.66 19.18
CA PRO A 5 44.74 24.85 19.39
C PRO A 5 45.54 24.29 18.21
N ARG A 6 46.24 25.16 17.47
CA ARG A 6 47.05 24.82 16.28
C ARG A 6 48.45 24.29 16.60
N SER A 7 48.74 23.89 17.84
CA SER A 7 50.10 23.56 18.25
C SER A 7 50.60 22.28 17.58
N THR A 8 51.78 22.35 16.95
CA THR A 8 52.45 21.25 16.22
C THR A 8 53.37 20.39 17.11
N GLY A 9 53.33 20.56 18.43
CA GLY A 9 54.17 19.80 19.37
C GLY A 9 53.74 18.34 19.56
N CYS A 10 54.65 17.49 20.06
CA CYS A 10 54.31 16.11 20.40
C CYS A 10 53.29 16.06 21.55
N ARG A 11 52.48 15.00 21.60
CA ARG A 11 51.37 14.88 22.56
C ARG A 11 51.83 14.99 24.02
N ALA A 12 52.98 14.41 24.37
CA ALA A 12 53.52 14.46 25.72
C ALA A 12 53.84 15.90 26.16
N CYS A 13 54.39 16.73 25.27
CA CYS A 13 54.66 18.14 25.55
C CYS A 13 53.37 18.97 25.61
N LEU A 14 52.39 18.70 24.73
CA LEU A 14 51.12 19.40 24.70
C LEU A 14 50.28 19.15 25.96
N GLN A 15 50.15 17.90 26.40
CA GLN A 15 49.45 17.56 27.64
C GLN A 15 50.09 18.23 28.86
N ARG A 16 51.42 18.36 28.84
CA ARG A 16 52.19 19.02 29.89
C ARG A 16 52.23 20.55 29.76
N ARG A 17 51.57 21.12 28.75
CA ARG A 17 51.54 22.55 28.45
C ARG A 17 52.93 23.19 28.36
N VAL A 18 53.91 22.46 27.81
CA VAL A 18 55.28 22.95 27.56
C VAL A 18 55.55 23.05 26.07
N LYS A 19 56.35 24.04 25.65
CA LYS A 19 56.76 24.20 24.24
C LYS A 19 57.60 22.99 23.80
N CYS A 20 57.20 22.36 22.69
CA CYS A 20 57.92 21.25 22.07
C CYS A 20 58.92 21.77 21.05
N ASP A 21 60.08 21.16 20.98
CA ASP A 21 61.18 21.44 20.06
C ASP A 21 61.02 20.79 18.67
N GLN A 22 60.00 19.93 18.49
CA GLN A 22 59.59 19.36 17.19
C GLN A 22 60.65 18.52 16.44
N THR A 23 61.72 18.11 17.11
CA THR A 23 62.75 17.21 16.56
C THR A 23 62.18 15.81 16.26
N ARG A 24 62.56 15.23 15.12
CA ARG A 24 62.13 13.87 14.70
C ARG A 24 63.31 12.91 14.79
N PRO A 25 63.13 11.64 15.20
CA PRO A 25 61.86 10.96 15.49
C PRO A 25 61.26 11.26 16.89
N GLU A 26 62.08 11.63 17.87
CA GLU A 26 61.66 11.96 19.24
C GLU A 26 62.07 13.38 19.66
N CYS A 27 61.24 14.01 20.50
CA CYS A 27 61.53 15.35 21.00
C CYS A 27 62.67 15.33 22.04
N LEU A 28 63.62 16.28 22.01
CA LEU A 28 64.75 16.32 22.96
C LEU A 28 64.29 16.42 24.41
N ARG A 29 63.14 17.07 24.63
CA ARG A 29 62.53 17.23 25.95
C ARG A 29 61.92 15.93 26.48
N CYS A 30 61.53 15.03 25.57
CA CYS A 30 61.04 13.67 25.82
C CYS A 30 62.24 12.72 26.07
N GLN A 31 63.34 12.92 25.34
CA GLN A 31 64.58 12.17 25.49
C GLN A 31 65.28 12.47 26.83
N LYS A 32 65.50 13.76 27.16
CA LYS A 32 65.98 14.18 28.50
C LYS A 32 65.04 13.72 29.62
N ARG A 33 63.76 13.59 29.27
CA ARG A 33 62.68 12.89 29.97
C ARG A 33 62.97 11.51 30.53
N LYS A 34 63.67 10.73 29.71
CA LYS A 34 63.50 9.28 29.60
C LYS A 34 62.02 8.85 29.46
N ILE A 35 61.25 9.59 28.66
CA ILE A 35 59.83 9.28 28.38
C ILE A 35 59.68 9.03 26.88
N THR A 36 59.09 7.91 26.50
CA THR A 36 58.83 7.53 25.09
C THR A 36 58.01 8.61 24.39
N CYS A 37 58.51 9.14 23.26
CA CYS A 37 57.82 10.19 22.54
C CYS A 37 56.70 9.59 21.67
N PRO A 38 55.42 9.96 21.85
CA PRO A 38 54.32 9.42 21.05
C PRO A 38 54.27 9.98 19.61
N GLY A 39 55.29 10.73 19.18
CA GLY A 39 55.34 11.36 17.86
C GLY A 39 54.41 12.58 17.69
N TYR A 40 54.26 12.98 16.43
CA TYR A 40 53.61 14.24 15.99
C TYR A 40 52.28 14.04 15.25
N GLN A 41 51.70 12.85 15.30
CA GLN A 41 50.47 12.53 14.56
C GLN A 41 49.26 13.28 15.14
N LYS A 42 48.56 14.03 14.28
CA LYS A 42 47.25 14.61 14.60
C LYS A 42 46.20 13.51 14.54
N ARG A 43 45.33 13.45 15.55
CA ARG A 43 44.18 12.55 15.53
C ARG A 43 43.15 13.08 14.53
N PHE A 44 42.72 12.28 13.57
CA PHE A 44 41.51 12.60 12.81
C PHE A 44 40.32 12.61 13.77
N GLN A 45 39.56 13.69 13.76
CA GLN A 45 38.35 13.82 14.55
C GLN A 45 37.17 13.71 13.58
N PHE A 46 36.57 12.53 13.54
CA PHE A 46 35.39 12.29 12.70
C PHE A 46 34.20 13.04 13.31
N TYR A 47 33.64 13.97 12.53
CA TYR A 47 32.43 14.71 12.89
C TYR A 47 31.22 14.03 12.24
N HIS A 48 30.36 13.42 13.05
CA HIS A 48 29.05 12.94 12.60
C HIS A 48 28.11 14.16 12.49
N LYS A 49 27.66 14.51 11.27
CA LYS A 49 26.76 15.67 11.02
C LYS A 49 25.30 15.45 11.46
N THR A 50 24.97 14.37 12.16
CA THR A 50 23.58 13.96 12.44
C THR A 50 23.31 13.63 13.92
N ALA A 51 24.01 14.24 14.87
CA ALA A 51 23.57 14.22 16.27
C ALA A 51 22.95 15.57 16.65
N PRO A 52 21.69 15.63 17.14
CA PRO A 52 21.15 16.85 17.73
C PRO A 52 22.01 17.25 18.94
N ALA A 53 22.13 18.56 19.17
CA ALA A 53 23.02 19.16 20.16
C ALA A 53 22.87 18.50 21.54
N VAL A 54 23.90 17.75 21.96
CA VAL A 54 24.05 17.30 23.34
C VAL A 54 24.24 18.54 24.21
N VAL A 55 23.19 18.94 24.92
CA VAL A 55 23.28 19.90 26.01
C VAL A 55 24.23 19.29 27.03
N LYS A 56 25.39 19.92 27.23
CA LYS A 56 26.32 19.56 28.30
C LYS A 56 25.67 19.87 29.64
N SER A 57 24.98 18.88 30.22
CA SER A 57 24.65 18.92 31.64
C SER A 57 25.91 18.68 32.45
N THR A 58 26.17 19.58 33.38
CA THR A 58 27.29 19.59 34.31
C THR A 58 27.20 18.35 35.21
N ARG A 59 28.21 17.46 35.10
CA ARG A 59 28.66 16.40 36.03
C ARG A 59 27.78 16.08 37.25
N THR A 60 27.41 14.80 37.42
CA THR A 60 27.98 13.90 38.46
C THR A 60 27.56 12.44 38.28
N SER A 61 28.48 11.54 38.65
CA SER A 61 28.42 10.08 38.89
C SER A 61 28.01 9.09 37.79
N LYS A 62 28.95 8.15 37.60
CA LYS A 62 28.99 6.91 36.81
C LYS A 62 27.77 5.98 37.01
N SER A 63 27.17 5.57 35.90
CA SER A 63 26.77 4.18 35.62
C SER A 63 26.52 4.03 34.11
N ASP A 64 27.20 3.08 33.48
CA ASP A 64 26.98 2.68 32.09
C ASP A 64 25.62 2.00 31.97
N ASP A 65 24.67 2.69 31.36
CA ASP A 65 23.53 2.06 30.69
C ASP A 65 23.13 2.95 29.50
N GLN A 66 23.52 2.52 28.29
CA GLN A 66 23.15 3.19 27.04
C GLN A 66 21.70 2.85 26.68
N ALA A 67 20.75 3.36 27.46
CA ALA A 67 19.40 3.56 26.95
C ALA A 67 19.41 4.82 26.07
N LEU A 68 19.09 4.68 24.78
CA LEU A 68 18.75 5.80 23.91
C LEU A 68 17.51 6.49 24.48
N VAL A 69 17.72 7.45 25.38
CA VAL A 69 16.66 8.31 25.89
C VAL A 69 16.16 9.12 24.70
N LEU A 70 14.99 8.74 24.18
CA LEU A 70 14.19 9.58 23.30
C LEU A 70 14.08 10.95 23.97
N ALA A 71 14.75 11.95 23.39
CA ALA A 71 14.71 13.32 23.91
C ALA A 71 13.24 13.73 24.01
N ARG A 72 12.75 13.89 25.24
CA ARG A 72 11.42 14.45 25.48
C ARG A 72 11.41 15.85 24.85
N PRO A 73 10.39 16.19 24.04
CA PRO A 73 10.25 17.55 23.54
C PRO A 73 10.23 18.51 24.73
N THR A 74 10.89 19.66 24.59
CA THR A 74 10.83 20.71 25.62
C THR A 74 9.38 21.18 25.79
N ILE A 75 9.04 21.75 26.95
CA ILE A 75 7.69 22.30 27.20
C ILE A 75 7.28 23.24 26.05
N ASP A 76 8.21 24.09 25.60
CA ASP A 76 7.99 24.97 24.46
C ASP A 76 7.63 24.20 23.17
N GLN A 77 8.32 23.10 22.86
CA GLN A 77 7.97 22.27 21.69
C GLN A 77 6.63 21.53 21.84
N SER A 78 6.20 21.26 23.06
CA SER A 78 4.92 20.60 23.34
C SER A 78 3.72 21.57 23.35
N VAL A 79 3.94 22.83 23.72
CA VAL A 79 2.89 23.87 23.85
C VAL A 79 2.84 24.78 22.62
N ALA A 80 3.99 25.05 21.99
CA ALA A 80 4.13 25.89 20.80
C ALA A 80 5.22 25.28 19.88
N PRO A 81 4.88 24.31 19.02
CA PRO A 81 5.83 23.78 18.05
C PRO A 81 6.47 24.93 17.28
N ASN A 82 7.78 24.86 17.03
CA ASN A 82 8.45 25.93 16.30
C ASN A 82 7.78 26.13 14.93
N LEU A 83 7.75 27.38 14.46
CA LEU A 83 7.04 27.74 13.22
C LEU A 83 7.45 26.87 12.03
N THR A 84 8.70 26.41 12.01
CA THR A 84 9.22 25.47 11.00
C THR A 84 8.58 24.09 11.07
N ALA A 85 8.37 23.51 12.26
CA ALA A 85 7.67 22.23 12.40
C ALA A 85 6.20 22.36 12.00
N THR A 86 5.53 23.44 12.40
CA THR A 86 4.13 23.69 12.01
C THR A 86 3.99 23.90 10.50
N ALA A 87 4.88 24.72 9.90
CA ALA A 87 4.89 24.93 8.46
C ALA A 87 5.15 23.62 7.69
N LEU A 88 6.10 22.81 8.16
CA LEU A 88 6.40 21.51 7.55
C LEU A 88 5.22 20.54 7.69
N ASP A 89 4.56 20.49 8.84
CA ASP A 89 3.37 19.65 9.05
C ASP A 89 2.22 20.03 8.10
N THR A 90 1.94 21.33 7.96
CA THR A 90 0.95 21.82 7.00
C THR A 90 1.33 21.45 5.57
N GLN A 91 2.58 21.66 5.17
CA GLN A 91 3.05 21.28 3.82
C GLN A 91 2.94 19.78 3.57
N LEU A 92 3.29 18.94 4.55
CA LEU A 92 3.17 17.48 4.41
C LEU A 92 1.70 17.05 4.18
N LYS A 93 0.75 17.69 4.85
CA LYS A 93 -0.69 17.43 4.66
C LYS A 93 -1.17 17.84 3.25
N GLU A 94 -0.68 18.95 2.72
CA GLU A 94 -0.97 19.36 1.34
C GLU A 94 -0.39 18.37 0.34
N VAL A 95 0.90 18.03 0.48
CA VAL A 95 1.57 17.09 -0.43
C VAL A 95 0.93 15.71 -0.37
N PHE A 96 0.42 15.26 0.79
CA PHE A 96 -0.35 14.01 0.84
C PHE A 96 -1.56 14.03 -0.10
N SER A 97 -2.20 15.18 -0.27
CA SER A 97 -3.34 15.29 -1.17
C SER A 97 -2.91 15.24 -2.62
N ASP A 98 -1.76 15.84 -2.95
CA ASP A 98 -1.14 15.68 -4.27
C ASP A 98 -0.83 14.21 -4.56
N VAL A 99 -0.36 13.45 -3.56
CA VAL A 99 -0.13 12.00 -3.68
C VAL A 99 -1.44 11.28 -4.02
N VAL A 100 -2.52 11.55 -3.26
CA VAL A 100 -3.84 10.92 -3.51
C VAL A 100 -4.36 11.27 -4.90
N TYR A 101 -4.29 12.52 -5.33
CA TYR A 101 -4.78 12.95 -6.64
C TYR A 101 -3.89 12.48 -7.79
N ALA A 102 -2.60 12.28 -7.58
CA ALA A 102 -1.70 11.76 -8.61
C ALA A 102 -1.82 10.24 -8.77
N ILE A 103 -1.99 9.50 -7.67
CA ILE A 103 -1.97 8.03 -7.68
C ILE A 103 -3.38 7.44 -7.80
N PHE A 104 -4.40 8.09 -7.25
CA PHE A 104 -5.78 7.61 -7.17
C PHE A 104 -6.84 8.63 -7.63
N PRO A 105 -6.66 9.36 -8.75
CA PRO A 105 -7.59 10.41 -9.15
C PRO A 105 -9.02 9.90 -9.35
N ASN A 106 -9.18 8.77 -10.05
CA ASN A 106 -10.50 8.28 -10.41
C ASN A 106 -11.14 7.49 -9.26
N LEU A 107 -10.36 6.69 -8.52
CA LEU A 107 -10.84 6.04 -7.31
C LEU A 107 -11.31 7.08 -6.29
N TYR A 108 -10.51 8.12 -6.04
CA TYR A 108 -10.90 9.21 -5.14
C TYR A 108 -12.22 9.84 -5.57
N ALA A 109 -12.34 10.22 -6.85
CA ALA A 109 -13.56 10.79 -7.39
C ALA A 109 -14.78 9.86 -7.28
N ALA A 110 -14.58 8.54 -7.30
CA ALA A 110 -15.65 7.56 -7.21
C ALA A 110 -16.24 7.42 -5.79
N PHE A 111 -15.44 7.63 -4.73
CA PHE A 111 -15.89 7.43 -3.35
C PHE A 111 -15.98 8.72 -2.52
N SER A 112 -15.27 9.79 -2.88
CA SER A 112 -15.04 10.94 -1.97
C SER A 112 -16.33 11.61 -1.50
N ALA A 113 -17.35 11.68 -2.35
CA ALA A 113 -18.64 12.27 -2.01
C ALA A 113 -19.64 11.27 -1.37
N ARG A 114 -19.27 9.98 -1.29
CA ARG A 114 -20.07 8.90 -0.69
C ARG A 114 -19.74 8.63 0.77
N VAL A 115 -18.50 8.92 1.18
CA VAL A 115 -18.02 8.66 2.55
C VAL A 115 -18.01 9.94 3.37
N ASP A 116 -18.20 9.80 4.69
CA ASP A 116 -18.23 10.96 5.60
C ASP A 116 -16.82 11.51 5.91
N LEU A 117 -15.79 10.68 5.77
CA LEU A 117 -14.40 11.05 6.07
C LEU A 117 -13.42 10.45 5.07
N THR A 118 -12.85 11.28 4.21
CA THR A 118 -11.87 10.84 3.22
C THR A 118 -10.48 10.65 3.83
N TRP A 119 -9.57 9.98 3.10
CA TRP A 119 -8.15 9.92 3.47
C TRP A 119 -7.51 11.31 3.58
N VAL A 120 -7.88 12.22 2.68
CA VAL A 120 -7.37 13.59 2.65
C VAL A 120 -7.81 14.35 3.91
N ASP A 121 -9.09 14.27 4.26
CA ASP A 121 -9.65 14.94 5.43
C ASP A 121 -9.18 14.31 6.74
N PHE A 122 -8.99 12.99 6.76
CA PHE A 122 -8.38 12.28 7.88
C PHE A 122 -6.97 12.81 8.15
N VAL A 123 -6.13 12.91 7.12
CA VAL A 123 -4.75 13.40 7.25
C VAL A 123 -4.69 14.89 7.62
N ARG A 124 -5.53 15.73 7.01
CA ARG A 124 -5.53 17.19 7.27
C ARG A 124 -6.07 17.54 8.65
N HIS A 125 -7.24 16.99 9.01
CA HIS A 125 -8.07 17.52 10.09
C HIS A 125 -8.13 16.63 11.33
N HIS A 126 -7.75 15.35 11.23
CA HIS A 126 -7.92 14.38 12.32
C HIS A 126 -6.60 13.97 12.97
N SER A 127 -5.70 14.92 13.22
CA SER A 127 -4.35 14.65 13.78
C SER A 127 -4.37 13.92 15.11
N ALA A 128 -5.38 14.16 15.96
CA ALA A 128 -5.54 13.48 17.25
C ALA A 128 -5.80 11.96 17.11
N ALA A 129 -6.40 11.53 16.01
CA ALA A 129 -6.64 10.12 15.70
C ALA A 129 -5.44 9.44 15.01
N GLN A 130 -4.43 10.23 14.60
CA GLN A 130 -3.27 9.73 13.87
C GLN A 130 -2.18 9.26 14.85
N SER A 131 -2.01 7.94 14.93
CA SER A 131 -0.92 7.35 15.71
C SER A 131 0.46 7.65 15.09
N SER A 132 1.54 7.43 15.85
CA SER A 132 2.90 7.53 15.28
C SER A 132 3.10 6.62 14.07
N ALA A 133 2.40 5.48 13.98
CA ALA A 133 2.50 4.58 12.83
C ALA A 133 1.89 5.22 11.57
N VAL A 134 0.73 5.88 11.71
CA VAL A 134 0.10 6.64 10.62
C VAL A 134 1.03 7.76 10.17
N ASN A 135 1.52 8.57 11.11
CA ASN A 135 2.37 9.71 10.79
C ASN A 135 3.63 9.31 10.02
N TRP A 136 4.31 8.22 10.42
CA TRP A 136 5.48 7.73 9.68
C TRP A 136 5.10 7.10 8.34
N GLY A 137 3.97 6.39 8.24
CA GLY A 137 3.49 5.81 6.98
C GLY A 137 3.12 6.86 5.94
N ILE A 138 2.44 7.94 6.36
CA ILE A 138 2.12 9.08 5.50
C ILE A 138 3.41 9.80 5.07
N ARG A 139 4.34 10.04 6.00
CA ARG A 139 5.63 10.68 5.70
C ARG A 139 6.45 9.86 4.69
N CYS A 140 6.54 8.54 4.83
CA CYS A 140 7.32 7.74 3.89
C CYS A 140 6.71 7.78 2.49
N LEU A 141 5.38 7.72 2.35
CA LEU A 141 4.68 7.88 1.07
C LEU A 141 4.96 9.25 0.42
N ILE A 142 4.80 10.34 1.18
CA ILE A 142 5.04 11.69 0.69
C ILE A 142 6.49 11.87 0.24
N THR A 143 7.45 11.47 1.09
CA THR A 143 8.88 11.60 0.78
C THR A 143 9.24 10.78 -0.45
N TRP A 144 8.71 9.57 -0.58
CA TRP A 144 8.90 8.75 -1.78
C TRP A 144 8.34 9.41 -3.04
N PHE A 145 7.13 9.97 -2.96
CA PHE A 145 6.49 10.62 -4.10
C PHE A 145 7.27 11.83 -4.59
N LEU A 146 7.69 12.70 -3.66
CA LEU A 146 8.53 13.85 -3.98
C LEU A 146 9.89 13.39 -4.54
N ALA A 147 10.51 12.39 -3.92
CA ALA A 147 11.79 11.85 -4.37
C ALA A 147 11.72 11.33 -5.80
N ARG A 148 10.64 10.60 -6.17
CA ARG A 148 10.44 10.14 -7.54
C ARG A 148 10.17 11.28 -8.52
N ARG A 149 9.33 12.24 -8.13
CA ARG A 149 8.99 13.40 -8.96
C ARG A 149 10.21 14.28 -9.26
N HIS A 150 11.15 14.36 -8.32
CA HIS A 150 12.37 15.16 -8.46
C HIS A 150 13.62 14.34 -8.83
N HIS A 151 13.49 13.03 -9.05
CA HIS A 151 14.60 12.12 -9.32
C HIS A 151 15.71 12.17 -8.25
N ASP A 152 15.33 12.31 -6.98
CA ASP A 152 16.24 12.43 -5.84
C ASP A 152 16.43 11.08 -5.14
N HIS A 153 17.60 10.45 -5.38
CA HIS A 153 17.93 9.15 -4.79
C HIS A 153 18.18 9.17 -3.29
N ASP A 154 18.69 10.28 -2.74
CA ASP A 154 18.94 10.40 -1.30
C ASP A 154 17.61 10.45 -0.54
N GLN A 155 16.61 11.14 -1.11
CA GLN A 155 15.26 11.18 -0.55
C GLN A 155 14.53 9.84 -0.71
N LEU A 156 14.81 9.06 -1.75
CA LEU A 156 14.31 7.68 -1.85
C LEU A 156 14.84 6.83 -0.68
N GLN A 157 16.13 6.92 -0.36
CA GLN A 157 16.70 6.22 0.80
C GLN A 157 16.11 6.73 2.13
N ALA A 158 15.89 8.04 2.25
CA ALA A 158 15.23 8.62 3.42
C ALA A 158 13.79 8.07 3.58
N SER A 159 13.04 7.93 2.49
CA SER A 159 11.69 7.36 2.51
C SER A 159 11.69 5.93 3.05
N ARG A 160 12.67 5.10 2.68
CA ARG A 160 12.82 3.72 3.18
C ARG A 160 13.14 3.67 4.66
N HIS A 161 13.93 4.62 5.17
CA HIS A 161 14.17 4.74 6.60
C HIS A 161 12.90 5.11 7.37
N MET A 162 12.08 6.01 6.80
CA MET A 162 10.78 6.36 7.39
C MET A 162 9.80 5.19 7.37
N TYR A 163 9.76 4.43 6.28
CA TYR A 163 8.99 3.19 6.16
C TYR A 163 9.38 2.18 7.27
N ASN A 164 10.67 1.98 7.50
CA ASN A 164 11.15 1.13 8.61
C ASN A 164 10.70 1.61 9.99
N ARG A 165 10.62 2.93 10.20
CA ARG A 165 10.08 3.49 11.46
C ARG A 165 8.58 3.23 11.58
N ALA A 166 7.83 3.43 10.49
CA ALA A 166 6.41 3.16 10.45
C ALA A 166 6.09 1.70 10.75
N LEU A 167 6.83 0.75 10.15
CA LEU A 167 6.73 -0.69 10.43
C LEU A 167 6.92 -1.00 11.93
N ARG A 168 7.96 -0.44 12.57
CA ARG A 168 8.19 -0.66 14.01
C ARG A 168 7.05 -0.09 14.85
N SER A 169 6.56 1.11 14.52
CA SER A 169 5.41 1.70 15.20
C SER A 169 4.13 0.90 14.98
N LEU A 170 3.89 0.38 13.78
CA LEU A 170 2.76 -0.49 13.47
C LEU A 170 2.86 -1.79 14.29
N ALA A 171 4.03 -2.42 14.31
CA ALA A 171 4.25 -3.63 15.12
C ALA A 171 3.98 -3.41 16.61
N GLN A 172 4.28 -2.23 17.14
CA GLN A 172 3.91 -1.87 18.51
C GLN A 172 2.41 -1.71 18.69
N SER A 173 1.71 -1.06 17.75
CA SER A 173 0.24 -0.94 17.80
C SER A 173 -0.46 -2.30 17.68
N LEU A 174 0.10 -3.24 16.93
CA LEU A 174 -0.44 -4.59 16.78
C LEU A 174 -0.33 -5.44 18.06
N ARG A 175 0.68 -5.16 18.89
CA ARG A 175 0.89 -5.86 20.17
C ARG A 175 0.04 -5.31 21.31
N ASP A 176 -0.58 -4.15 21.11
CA ASP A 176 -1.36 -3.45 22.12
C ASP A 176 -2.86 -3.77 21.94
N PRO A 177 -3.50 -4.48 22.88
CA PRO A 177 -4.92 -4.85 22.78
C PRO A 177 -5.86 -3.65 22.61
N ALA A 178 -5.50 -2.47 23.14
CA ALA A 178 -6.33 -1.27 23.03
C ALA A 178 -6.24 -0.62 21.64
N ARG A 179 -5.14 -0.82 20.92
CA ARG A 179 -4.87 -0.16 19.63
C ARG A 179 -4.96 -1.08 18.43
N VAL A 180 -4.84 -2.40 18.61
CA VAL A 180 -4.78 -3.36 17.50
C VAL A 180 -5.98 -3.26 16.56
N LYS A 181 -7.19 -3.00 17.11
CA LYS A 181 -8.41 -2.82 16.32
C LYS A 181 -8.71 -1.37 15.94
N SER A 182 -7.86 -0.40 16.28
CA SER A 182 -8.13 1.03 16.00
C SER A 182 -8.00 1.38 14.53
N ASP A 183 -8.70 2.42 14.10
CA ASP A 183 -8.64 2.91 12.72
C ASP A 183 -7.23 3.35 12.33
N GLY A 184 -6.50 3.97 13.27
CA GLY A 184 -5.11 4.36 13.04
C GLY A 184 -4.18 3.18 12.77
N THR A 185 -4.43 2.00 13.35
CA THR A 185 -3.62 0.80 13.09
C THR A 185 -3.85 0.27 11.68
N LEU A 186 -5.11 0.14 11.26
CA LEU A 186 -5.43 -0.28 9.90
C LEU A 186 -4.97 0.75 8.87
N ALA A 187 -5.15 2.04 9.15
CA ALA A 187 -4.75 3.11 8.26
C ALA A 187 -3.23 3.13 8.02
N ALA A 188 -2.44 2.93 9.09
CA ALA A 188 -0.99 2.80 8.98
C ALA A 188 -0.60 1.56 8.15
N ALA A 189 -1.28 0.43 8.34
CA ALA A 189 -1.05 -0.76 7.54
C ALA A 189 -1.35 -0.50 6.06
N ILE A 190 -2.51 0.09 5.72
CA ILE A 190 -2.86 0.41 4.33
C ILE A 190 -1.85 1.37 3.69
N ALA A 191 -1.44 2.44 4.39
CA ALA A 191 -0.44 3.38 3.89
C ALA A 191 0.90 2.69 3.57
N LEU A 192 1.35 1.78 4.42
CA LEU A 192 2.56 0.99 4.17
C LEU A 192 2.38 -0.01 3.03
N GLY A 193 1.19 -0.59 2.86
CA GLY A 193 0.88 -1.45 1.72
C GLY A 193 0.98 -0.70 0.41
N VAL A 194 0.40 0.51 0.34
CA VAL A 194 0.55 1.39 -0.83
C VAL A 194 2.03 1.70 -1.08
N TYR A 195 2.80 2.01 -0.04
CA TYR A 195 4.23 2.30 -0.16
C TYR A 195 5.00 1.12 -0.79
N GLU A 196 4.75 -0.10 -0.34
CA GLU A 196 5.43 -1.29 -0.84
C GLU A 196 5.16 -1.56 -2.32
N VAL A 197 3.91 -1.38 -2.74
CA VAL A 197 3.55 -1.56 -4.16
C VAL A 197 4.24 -0.52 -5.04
N LEU A 198 4.39 0.70 -4.52
CA LEU A 198 4.98 1.83 -5.21
C LEU A 198 6.52 1.75 -5.28
N ASP A 199 7.20 1.54 -4.15
CA ASP A 199 8.67 1.49 -4.10
C ASP A 199 9.25 0.18 -4.66
N GLY A 200 8.48 -0.92 -4.63
CA GLY A 200 8.96 -2.22 -5.10
C GLY A 200 10.07 -2.80 -4.21
N VAL A 201 9.94 -2.64 -2.88
CA VAL A 201 10.94 -3.05 -1.88
C VAL A 201 11.35 -4.53 -2.02
N GLY A 202 10.45 -5.40 -2.51
CA GLY A 202 10.76 -6.78 -2.87
C GLY A 202 9.74 -7.40 -3.82
N SER A 203 10.12 -8.50 -4.48
CA SER A 203 9.17 -9.31 -5.24
C SER A 203 8.08 -9.82 -4.28
N ASN A 204 6.81 -9.55 -4.60
CA ASN A 204 5.65 -9.98 -3.82
C ASN A 204 5.54 -9.42 -2.38
N SER A 205 6.34 -8.42 -1.97
CA SER A 205 6.24 -7.85 -0.61
C SER A 205 4.83 -7.35 -0.31
N TRP A 206 4.22 -6.70 -1.30
CA TRP A 206 2.86 -6.18 -1.19
C TRP A 206 1.80 -7.24 -0.92
N LEU A 207 1.98 -8.48 -1.42
CA LEU A 207 1.04 -9.58 -1.18
C LEU A 207 1.06 -9.99 0.29
N VAL A 208 2.26 -10.15 0.85
CA VAL A 208 2.44 -10.48 2.28
C VAL A 208 1.81 -9.40 3.15
N HIS A 209 2.05 -8.13 2.81
CA HIS A 209 1.48 -7.02 3.57
C HIS A 209 -0.04 -6.91 3.38
N SER A 210 -0.56 -7.17 2.19
CA SER A 210 -2.00 -7.23 1.91
C SER A 210 -2.69 -8.35 2.71
N ARG A 211 -2.07 -9.53 2.86
CA ARG A 211 -2.57 -10.58 3.76
C ARG A 211 -2.65 -10.11 5.21
N GLY A 212 -1.63 -9.38 5.68
CA GLY A 212 -1.64 -8.75 7.01
C GLY A 212 -2.79 -7.74 7.18
N ILE A 213 -3.05 -6.93 6.16
CA ILE A 213 -4.19 -6.01 6.13
C ILE A 213 -5.52 -6.79 6.16
N GLY A 214 -5.66 -7.84 5.35
CA GLY A 214 -6.83 -8.73 5.37
C GLY A 214 -7.05 -9.39 6.73
N ALA A 215 -5.99 -9.76 7.46
CA ALA A 215 -6.09 -10.25 8.83
C ALA A 215 -6.62 -9.18 9.80
N LEU A 216 -6.21 -7.91 9.63
CA LEU A 216 -6.74 -6.79 10.42
C LEU A 216 -8.21 -6.51 10.13
N PHE A 217 -8.65 -6.57 8.86
CA PHE A 217 -10.07 -6.48 8.51
C PHE A 217 -10.87 -7.55 9.24
N ARG A 218 -10.44 -8.82 9.17
CA ARG A 218 -11.11 -9.94 9.88
C ARG A 218 -11.11 -9.74 11.40
N LEU A 219 -10.00 -9.28 11.98
CA LEU A 219 -9.89 -9.05 13.43
C LEU A 219 -10.84 -7.93 13.93
N ARG A 220 -11.03 -6.90 13.11
CA ARG A 220 -11.94 -5.78 13.40
C ARG A 220 -13.42 -6.17 13.22
N GLY A 221 -13.69 -7.05 12.26
CA GLY A 221 -15.04 -7.51 11.92
C GLY A 221 -15.80 -6.53 11.01
N PRO A 222 -16.87 -6.99 10.33
CA PRO A 222 -17.59 -6.19 9.33
C PRO A 222 -18.12 -4.86 9.85
N ASP A 223 -18.74 -4.84 11.03
CA ASP A 223 -19.39 -3.63 11.56
C ASP A 223 -18.43 -2.45 11.78
N ALA A 224 -17.15 -2.73 12.03
CA ALA A 224 -16.11 -1.70 12.14
C ALA A 224 -15.81 -0.99 10.80
N HIS A 225 -16.47 -1.39 9.71
CA HIS A 225 -16.32 -0.87 8.35
C HIS A 225 -17.62 -0.33 7.74
N ARG A 226 -18.69 -0.28 8.55
CA ARG A 226 -20.01 0.18 8.12
C ARG A 226 -20.09 1.68 7.88
N SER A 227 -19.36 2.48 8.65
CA SER A 227 -19.39 3.95 8.60
C SER A 227 -18.03 4.58 8.97
N GLY A 228 -17.97 5.92 8.95
CA GLY A 228 -16.78 6.68 9.35
C GLY A 228 -15.54 6.34 8.53
N PHE A 229 -14.36 6.41 9.14
CA PHE A 229 -13.11 6.13 8.43
C PHE A 229 -12.92 4.64 8.10
N GLY A 230 -13.51 3.75 8.92
CA GLY A 230 -13.60 2.32 8.65
C GLY A 230 -14.22 2.01 7.29
N ARG A 231 -15.30 2.72 6.93
CA ARG A 231 -15.95 2.63 5.61
C ARG A 231 -15.03 3.07 4.48
N THR A 232 -14.34 4.20 4.64
CA THR A 232 -13.36 4.69 3.65
C THR A 232 -12.24 3.69 3.40
N MET A 233 -11.68 3.10 4.46
CA MET A 233 -10.64 2.08 4.34
C MET A 233 -11.15 0.82 3.63
N TYR A 234 -12.39 0.38 3.92
CA TYR A 234 -13.01 -0.74 3.20
C TYR A 234 -13.18 -0.43 1.71
N THR A 235 -13.84 0.69 1.39
CA THR A 235 -14.15 1.08 0.01
C THR A 235 -12.89 1.26 -0.84
N THR A 236 -11.82 1.81 -0.25
CA THR A 236 -10.56 2.06 -0.97
C THR A 236 -9.65 0.84 -1.07
N TYR A 237 -9.74 -0.13 -0.16
CA TYR A 237 -8.81 -1.27 -0.12
C TYR A 237 -9.38 -2.60 -0.64
N ARG A 238 -10.72 -2.79 -0.65
CA ARG A 238 -11.36 -4.07 -1.01
C ARG A 238 -10.92 -4.67 -2.35
N ALA A 239 -10.69 -3.84 -3.37
CA ALA A 239 -10.25 -4.31 -4.69
C ALA A 239 -8.84 -4.91 -4.66
N PHE A 240 -7.97 -4.43 -3.76
CA PHE A 240 -6.64 -4.99 -3.56
C PHE A 240 -6.70 -6.35 -2.84
N LEU A 241 -7.67 -6.56 -1.96
CA LEU A 241 -7.93 -7.86 -1.34
C LEU A 241 -8.46 -8.89 -2.36
N VAL A 242 -9.29 -8.45 -3.32
CA VAL A 242 -9.71 -9.30 -4.44
C VAL A 242 -8.52 -9.64 -5.35
N ALA A 243 -7.67 -8.65 -5.66
CA ALA A 243 -6.45 -8.86 -6.43
C ALA A 243 -5.48 -9.84 -5.74
N GLU A 244 -5.31 -9.74 -4.42
CA GLU A 244 -4.54 -10.68 -3.62
C GLU A 244 -5.14 -12.09 -3.67
N ALA A 245 -6.46 -12.23 -3.51
CA ALA A 245 -7.16 -13.51 -3.60
C ALA A 245 -6.97 -14.21 -4.96
N PHE A 246 -7.07 -13.47 -6.07
CA PHE A 246 -6.75 -14.00 -7.40
C PHE A 246 -5.30 -14.43 -7.52
N THR A 247 -4.37 -13.60 -7.03
CA THR A 247 -2.93 -13.89 -7.14
C THR A 247 -2.53 -15.11 -6.31
N CYS A 248 -3.11 -15.27 -5.14
CA CYS A 248 -2.87 -16.39 -4.23
C CYS A 248 -3.72 -17.63 -4.57
N GLN A 249 -4.68 -17.52 -5.51
CA GLN A 249 -5.65 -18.57 -5.82
C GLN A 249 -6.36 -19.10 -4.58
N GLU A 250 -6.87 -18.17 -3.77
CA GLU A 250 -7.65 -18.41 -2.56
C GLU A 250 -9.00 -17.67 -2.67
N PRO A 251 -10.07 -18.14 -2.00
CA PRO A 251 -11.31 -17.37 -1.92
C PRO A 251 -11.10 -16.04 -1.18
N CYS A 252 -11.76 -14.98 -1.63
CA CYS A 252 -11.67 -13.69 -0.95
C CYS A 252 -12.60 -13.71 0.28
N PHE A 253 -12.07 -13.46 1.48
CA PHE A 253 -12.89 -13.54 2.71
C PHE A 253 -14.09 -12.58 2.75
N LEU A 254 -14.04 -11.52 1.94
CA LEU A 254 -15.13 -10.56 1.79
C LEU A 254 -16.37 -11.18 1.13
N GLU A 255 -16.25 -12.35 0.48
CA GLU A 255 -17.37 -13.07 -0.13
C GLU A 255 -18.40 -13.62 0.88
N SER A 256 -18.03 -13.72 2.15
CA SER A 256 -18.94 -14.23 3.19
C SER A 256 -20.14 -13.31 3.39
N GLU A 257 -21.27 -13.88 3.79
CA GLU A 257 -22.55 -13.16 3.92
C GLU A 257 -22.49 -11.98 4.89
N GLU A 258 -21.72 -12.08 5.98
CA GLU A 258 -21.59 -11.00 6.97
C GLU A 258 -20.97 -9.71 6.36
N TRP A 259 -19.92 -9.86 5.54
CA TRP A 259 -19.26 -8.74 4.86
C TRP A 259 -20.13 -8.15 3.75
N ARG A 260 -20.81 -9.00 2.98
CA ARG A 260 -21.73 -8.59 1.91
C ARG A 260 -22.96 -7.87 2.46
N THR A 261 -23.53 -8.36 3.56
CA THR A 261 -24.66 -7.72 4.26
C THR A 261 -24.25 -6.34 4.77
N MET A 262 -23.11 -6.24 5.45
CA MET A 262 -22.58 -4.96 5.91
C MET A 262 -22.40 -3.96 4.76
N ASN A 263 -21.84 -4.39 3.63
CA ASN A 263 -21.67 -3.52 2.46
C ASN A 263 -23.01 -3.05 1.90
N ARG A 264 -23.98 -3.95 1.75
CA ARG A 264 -25.33 -3.63 1.24
C ARG A 264 -26.05 -2.62 2.14
N GLU A 265 -25.98 -2.81 3.45
CA GLU A 265 -26.60 -1.91 4.41
C GLU A 265 -25.93 -0.53 4.43
N ALA A 266 -24.60 -0.46 4.28
CA ALA A 266 -23.88 0.79 4.12
C ALA A 266 -24.27 1.52 2.83
N LEU A 267 -24.39 0.81 1.70
CA LEU A 267 -24.85 1.38 0.43
C LEU A 267 -26.28 1.93 0.52
N LEU A 268 -27.19 1.20 1.18
CA LEU A 268 -28.55 1.68 1.42
C LEU A 268 -28.57 2.93 2.31
N ALA A 269 -27.64 3.06 3.26
CA ALA A 269 -27.49 4.29 4.05
C ALA A 269 -26.98 5.46 3.20
N GLU A 270 -25.96 5.23 2.37
CA GLU A 270 -25.45 6.23 1.41
C GLU A 270 -26.54 6.71 0.44
N GLU A 271 -27.40 5.80 -0.03
CA GLU A 271 -28.53 6.14 -0.90
C GLU A 271 -29.60 6.97 -0.19
N ARG A 272 -29.96 6.61 1.06
CA ARG A 272 -30.90 7.41 1.89
C ARG A 272 -30.39 8.83 2.13
N ASP A 273 -29.08 9.00 2.26
CA ASP A 273 -28.44 10.30 2.43
C ASP A 273 -28.31 11.09 1.11
N GLY A 274 -28.78 10.55 -0.01
CA GLY A 274 -28.67 11.19 -1.33
C GLY A 274 -27.25 11.20 -1.89
N LYS A 275 -26.34 10.38 -1.36
CA LYS A 275 -24.93 10.28 -1.79
C LYS A 275 -24.71 9.30 -2.94
N GLY A 276 -25.73 8.51 -3.29
CA GLY A 276 -25.69 7.52 -4.36
C GLY A 276 -25.55 8.11 -5.77
N SER A 277 -25.17 7.26 -6.72
CA SER A 277 -25.21 7.58 -8.15
C SER A 277 -25.54 6.31 -8.95
N ARG A 278 -26.13 6.45 -10.14
CA ARG A 278 -26.45 5.30 -11.00
C ARG A 278 -25.19 4.53 -11.43
N LEU A 279 -24.10 5.24 -11.69
CA LEU A 279 -22.79 4.63 -11.96
C LEU A 279 -22.28 3.87 -10.72
N GLY A 280 -22.36 4.49 -9.55
CA GLY A 280 -22.02 3.86 -8.28
C GLY A 280 -22.81 2.58 -8.06
N GLU A 281 -24.13 2.61 -8.19
CA GLU A 281 -24.99 1.42 -8.03
C GLU A 281 -24.59 0.27 -8.95
N ILE A 282 -24.35 0.52 -10.24
CA ILE A 282 -23.96 -0.54 -11.19
C ILE A 282 -22.57 -1.09 -10.86
N THR A 283 -21.61 -0.22 -10.52
CA THR A 283 -20.24 -0.64 -10.20
C THR A 283 -20.16 -1.39 -8.87
N GLU A 284 -20.97 -1.03 -7.88
CA GLU A 284 -21.06 -1.75 -6.61
C GLU A 284 -21.69 -3.14 -6.79
N ASN A 285 -22.79 -3.24 -7.54
CA ASN A 285 -23.40 -4.54 -7.83
C ASN A 285 -22.48 -5.44 -8.66
N ALA A 286 -21.71 -4.87 -9.58
CA ALA A 286 -20.73 -5.64 -10.34
C ALA A 286 -19.58 -6.10 -9.45
N PHE A 287 -19.13 -5.26 -8.51
CA PHE A 287 -18.11 -5.64 -7.53
C PHE A 287 -18.56 -6.86 -6.71
N GLU A 288 -19.82 -6.92 -6.28
CA GLU A 288 -20.38 -8.06 -5.54
C GLU A 288 -20.28 -9.39 -6.31
N GLU A 289 -20.47 -9.37 -7.63
CA GLU A 289 -20.30 -10.57 -8.46
C GLU A 289 -18.80 -10.91 -8.70
N VAL A 290 -17.98 -9.89 -8.96
CA VAL A 290 -16.52 -10.06 -9.13
C VAL A 290 -15.88 -10.63 -7.86
N LEU A 291 -16.39 -10.25 -6.69
CA LEU A 291 -15.92 -10.70 -5.38
C LEU A 291 -15.97 -12.22 -5.21
N LEU A 292 -16.93 -12.89 -5.84
CA LEU A 292 -17.15 -14.34 -5.78
C LEU A 292 -16.21 -15.12 -6.72
N CYS A 293 -15.64 -14.45 -7.72
CA CYS A 293 -14.85 -15.08 -8.77
C CYS A 293 -13.60 -15.83 -8.26
N PRO A 294 -12.80 -15.32 -7.29
CA PRO A 294 -11.71 -16.10 -6.70
C PRO A 294 -12.19 -17.41 -6.06
N GLY A 295 -13.33 -17.40 -5.36
CA GLY A 295 -13.92 -18.59 -4.76
C GLY A 295 -14.39 -19.61 -5.81
N TYR A 296 -15.01 -19.15 -6.89
CA TYR A 296 -15.39 -20.02 -8.01
C TYR A 296 -14.17 -20.66 -8.70
N LEU A 297 -13.07 -19.91 -8.87
CA LEU A 297 -11.83 -20.43 -9.42
C LEU A 297 -11.28 -21.60 -8.58
N VAL A 298 -11.20 -21.40 -7.26
CA VAL A 298 -10.70 -22.42 -6.31
C VAL A 298 -11.61 -23.65 -6.29
N ARG A 299 -12.93 -23.46 -6.15
CA ARG A 299 -13.90 -24.56 -6.15
C ARG A 299 -13.87 -25.35 -7.45
N THR A 300 -13.71 -24.67 -8.60
CA THR A 300 -13.58 -25.33 -9.90
C THR A 300 -12.30 -26.15 -9.98
N ARG A 301 -11.16 -25.61 -9.52
CA ARG A 301 -9.89 -26.33 -9.46
C ARG A 301 -9.97 -27.58 -8.61
N ASP A 302 -10.45 -27.45 -7.38
CA ASP A 302 -10.52 -28.55 -6.43
C ASP A 302 -11.49 -29.64 -6.94
N MET A 303 -12.56 -29.24 -7.64
CA MET A 303 -13.53 -30.16 -8.22
C MET A 303 -13.04 -30.91 -9.46
N ILE A 304 -12.10 -30.35 -10.22
CA ILE A 304 -11.42 -31.04 -11.33
C ILE A 304 -10.31 -31.95 -10.81
N ALA A 305 -9.66 -31.58 -9.70
CA ALA A 305 -8.59 -32.36 -9.09
C ALA A 305 -9.12 -33.56 -8.27
N GLY A 306 -10.36 -33.51 -7.78
CA GLY A 306 -10.95 -34.54 -6.92
C GLY A 306 -12.17 -35.26 -7.50
N ASN A 307 -12.57 -36.38 -6.87
CA ASN A 307 -13.79 -37.14 -7.20
C ASN A 307 -15.04 -36.52 -6.53
N ALA A 308 -15.37 -35.27 -6.87
CA ALA A 308 -16.58 -34.63 -6.35
C ALA A 308 -17.86 -35.25 -6.95
N SER A 309 -18.94 -35.25 -6.15
CA SER A 309 -20.25 -35.72 -6.61
C SER A 309 -20.79 -34.88 -7.78
N GLU A 310 -21.60 -35.51 -8.64
CA GLU A 310 -22.25 -34.81 -9.76
C GLU A 310 -23.16 -33.67 -9.27
N SER A 311 -23.84 -33.83 -8.13
CA SER A 311 -24.72 -32.78 -7.59
C SER A 311 -23.95 -31.52 -7.17
N SER A 312 -22.76 -31.67 -6.57
CA SER A 312 -21.90 -30.53 -6.22
C SER A 312 -21.38 -29.80 -7.46
N ARG A 313 -21.13 -30.55 -8.54
CA ARG A 313 -20.70 -29.99 -9.84
C ARG A 313 -21.81 -29.22 -10.53
N GLU A 314 -23.02 -29.76 -10.53
CA GLU A 314 -24.20 -29.10 -11.07
C GLU A 314 -24.55 -27.83 -10.27
N SER A 315 -24.46 -27.89 -8.93
CA SER A 315 -24.63 -26.71 -8.07
C SER A 315 -23.64 -25.60 -8.40
N LEU A 316 -22.32 -25.91 -8.43
CA LEU A 316 -21.31 -24.90 -8.74
C LEU A 316 -21.50 -24.33 -10.16
N THR A 317 -21.85 -25.19 -11.13
CA THR A 317 -22.13 -24.74 -12.51
C THR A 317 -23.32 -23.78 -12.55
N ALA A 318 -24.38 -24.05 -11.79
CA ALA A 318 -25.55 -23.17 -11.68
C ALA A 318 -25.20 -21.83 -11.02
N GLU A 319 -24.41 -21.86 -9.93
CA GLU A 319 -23.94 -20.66 -9.24
C GLU A 319 -23.10 -19.76 -10.17
N ILE A 320 -22.13 -20.34 -10.89
CA ILE A 320 -21.27 -19.60 -11.84
C ILE A 320 -22.11 -19.02 -12.99
N ARG A 321 -23.08 -19.77 -13.53
CA ARG A 321 -23.99 -19.26 -14.58
C ARG A 321 -24.84 -18.10 -14.10
N CYS A 322 -25.40 -18.20 -12.90
CA CYS A 322 -26.19 -17.14 -12.29
C CYS A 322 -25.37 -15.85 -12.13
N SER A 323 -24.18 -15.96 -11.56
CA SER A 323 -23.26 -14.83 -11.38
C SER A 323 -22.84 -14.22 -12.72
N ARG A 324 -22.53 -15.05 -13.73
CA ARG A 324 -22.22 -14.59 -15.09
C ARG A 324 -23.37 -13.81 -15.72
N ASP A 325 -24.60 -14.32 -15.64
CA ASP A 325 -25.77 -13.68 -16.25
C ASP A 325 -26.10 -12.34 -15.58
N LEU A 326 -25.98 -12.26 -14.25
CA LEU A 326 -26.10 -11.01 -13.49
C LEU A 326 -25.04 -9.99 -13.91
N LEU A 327 -23.77 -10.40 -13.92
CA LEU A 327 -22.65 -9.54 -14.30
C LEU A 327 -22.77 -9.06 -15.75
N GLN A 328 -23.19 -9.94 -16.67
CA GLN A 328 -23.40 -9.58 -18.07
C GLN A 328 -24.56 -8.57 -18.23
N GLY A 329 -25.62 -8.69 -17.44
CA GLY A 329 -26.70 -7.70 -17.39
C GLY A 329 -26.21 -6.33 -16.92
N LEU A 330 -25.37 -6.29 -15.89
CA LEU A 330 -24.75 -5.06 -15.36
C LEU A 330 -23.79 -4.42 -16.37
N GLN A 331 -22.97 -5.24 -17.04
CA GLN A 331 -22.05 -4.82 -18.10
C GLN A 331 -22.79 -4.13 -19.25
N ARG A 332 -23.88 -4.75 -19.76
CA ARG A 332 -24.70 -4.16 -20.82
C ARG A 332 -25.37 -2.85 -20.38
N ARG A 333 -25.87 -2.79 -19.14
CA ARG A 333 -26.45 -1.56 -18.57
C ARG A 333 -25.44 -0.43 -18.51
N LEU A 334 -24.20 -0.72 -18.09
CA LEU A 334 -23.14 0.29 -18.02
C LEU A 334 -22.67 0.75 -19.41
N ALA A 335 -22.51 -0.18 -20.36
CA ALA A 335 -22.15 0.12 -21.74
C ALA A 335 -23.20 1.04 -22.41
N ALA A 336 -24.49 0.70 -22.27
CA ALA A 336 -25.57 1.52 -22.81
C ALA A 336 -25.60 2.95 -22.20
N LEU A 337 -25.30 3.09 -20.91
CA LEU A 337 -25.22 4.41 -20.27
C LEU A 337 -24.07 5.26 -20.84
N LEU A 338 -22.92 4.65 -21.14
CA LEU A 338 -21.80 5.37 -21.76
C LEU A 338 -22.11 5.79 -23.19
N GLU A 339 -22.73 4.92 -24.00
CA GLU A 339 -23.14 5.25 -25.36
C GLU A 339 -24.15 6.41 -25.38
N LEU A 340 -25.16 6.38 -24.50
CA LEU A 340 -26.12 7.47 -24.35
C LEU A 340 -25.43 8.78 -23.97
N GLN A 341 -24.41 8.75 -23.11
CA GLN A 341 -23.66 9.94 -22.72
C GLN A 341 -22.86 10.52 -23.89
N MET A 342 -22.17 9.69 -24.68
CA MET A 342 -21.43 10.15 -25.87
C MET A 342 -22.37 10.83 -26.87
N ASN A 343 -23.56 10.25 -27.06
CA ASN A 343 -24.58 10.82 -27.95
C ASN A 343 -25.22 12.10 -27.37
N THR A 344 -25.35 12.21 -26.04
CA THR A 344 -25.93 13.39 -25.37
C THR A 344 -24.92 14.54 -25.23
N GLN A 345 -23.61 14.29 -25.21
CA GLN A 345 -22.60 15.37 -25.23
C GLN A 345 -22.69 16.26 -26.49
N LEU A 346 -23.34 15.78 -27.56
CA LEU A 346 -23.66 16.57 -28.76
C LEU A 346 -24.86 17.52 -28.58
N VAL A 347 -25.66 17.36 -27.52
CA VAL A 347 -26.87 18.13 -27.25
C VAL A 347 -26.83 18.57 -25.78
N GLN A 348 -26.47 19.84 -25.51
CA GLN A 348 -26.30 20.45 -24.17
C GLN A 348 -27.51 20.30 -23.22
N LYS A 349 -27.81 19.09 -22.75
CA LYS A 349 -28.81 18.76 -21.73
C LYS A 349 -28.12 18.03 -20.59
N ARG A 350 -28.61 18.26 -19.37
CA ARG A 350 -28.13 17.61 -18.14
C ARG A 350 -28.05 16.09 -18.33
N SER A 351 -26.90 15.51 -18.01
CA SER A 351 -26.62 14.09 -18.19
C SER A 351 -27.36 13.25 -17.15
N PRO A 352 -27.91 12.08 -17.51
CA PRO A 352 -28.59 11.16 -16.57
C PRO A 352 -27.65 10.49 -15.54
N LEU A 353 -26.36 10.81 -15.58
CA LEU A 353 -25.30 10.38 -14.64
C LEU A 353 -24.97 11.47 -13.60
N ASP A 354 -25.77 12.55 -13.53
CA ASP A 354 -25.64 13.62 -12.53
C ASP A 354 -25.86 13.03 -11.12
N GLY A 355 -24.76 12.52 -10.55
CA GLY A 355 -24.64 12.06 -9.18
C GLY A 355 -23.42 12.71 -8.53
N SER A 356 -23.09 12.24 -7.33
CA SER A 356 -21.99 12.73 -6.49
C SER A 356 -20.58 12.66 -7.11
N ILE A 357 -20.42 12.04 -8.29
CA ILE A 357 -19.15 11.87 -9.01
C ILE A 357 -18.93 13.03 -10.01
N PRO A 358 -17.77 13.73 -9.98
CA PRO A 358 -17.50 14.81 -10.93
C PRO A 358 -17.44 14.33 -12.38
N LYS A 359 -18.10 15.08 -13.29
CA LYS A 359 -18.35 14.69 -14.69
C LYS A 359 -17.11 14.25 -15.47
N GLN A 360 -15.97 14.88 -15.23
CA GLN A 360 -14.70 14.57 -15.91
C GLN A 360 -14.17 13.15 -15.62
N PHE A 361 -14.56 12.54 -14.50
CA PHE A 361 -14.11 11.20 -14.10
C PHE A 361 -15.08 10.09 -14.50
N VAL A 362 -16.36 10.43 -14.78
CA VAL A 362 -17.44 9.47 -15.06
C VAL A 362 -17.08 8.49 -16.17
N HIS A 363 -16.59 9.00 -17.31
CA HIS A 363 -16.23 8.16 -18.45
C HIS A 363 -15.09 7.20 -18.12
N THR A 364 -14.02 7.70 -17.49
CA THR A 364 -12.87 6.87 -17.11
C THR A 364 -13.25 5.80 -16.10
N ILE A 365 -13.98 6.15 -15.04
CA ILE A 365 -14.46 5.20 -14.03
C ILE A 365 -15.29 4.09 -14.69
N ALA A 366 -16.30 4.47 -15.48
CA ALA A 366 -17.18 3.53 -16.13
C ALA A 366 -16.43 2.59 -17.10
N HIS A 367 -15.50 3.12 -17.91
CA HIS A 367 -14.71 2.33 -18.83
C HIS A 367 -13.77 1.34 -18.10
N ARG A 368 -13.12 1.77 -17.01
CA ARG A 368 -12.26 0.89 -16.19
C ARG A 368 -13.07 -0.21 -15.50
N SER A 369 -14.26 0.12 -15.00
CA SER A 369 -15.17 -0.87 -14.43
C SER A 369 -15.69 -1.85 -15.48
N LEU A 370 -16.04 -1.41 -16.69
CA LEU A 370 -16.40 -2.31 -17.80
C LEU A 370 -15.29 -3.30 -18.10
N ARG A 371 -14.04 -2.83 -18.25
CA ARG A 371 -12.88 -3.71 -18.43
C ARG A 371 -12.74 -4.72 -17.30
N GLY A 372 -13.04 -4.30 -16.07
CA GLY A 372 -13.08 -5.17 -14.91
C GLY A 372 -14.14 -6.27 -15.03
N MET A 373 -15.36 -5.91 -15.44
CA MET A 373 -16.47 -6.83 -15.70
C MET A 373 -16.14 -7.81 -16.84
N ASP A 374 -15.58 -7.33 -17.95
CA ASP A 374 -15.22 -8.17 -19.09
C ASP A 374 -14.18 -9.23 -18.71
N SER A 375 -13.19 -8.85 -17.89
CA SER A 375 -12.17 -9.78 -17.38
C SER A 375 -12.78 -10.87 -16.50
N ALA A 376 -13.72 -10.50 -15.62
CA ALA A 376 -14.44 -11.47 -14.79
C ALA A 376 -15.38 -12.37 -15.61
N LEU A 377 -16.10 -11.83 -16.59
CA LEU A 377 -16.94 -12.62 -17.50
C LEU A 377 -16.12 -13.65 -18.26
N ALA A 378 -14.96 -13.25 -18.80
CA ALA A 378 -14.04 -14.17 -19.48
C ALA A 378 -13.58 -15.31 -18.56
N LEU A 379 -13.25 -15.00 -17.30
CA LEU A 379 -12.93 -16.02 -16.30
C LEU A 379 -14.12 -16.97 -16.06
N LEU A 380 -15.31 -16.44 -15.80
CA LEU A 380 -16.51 -17.26 -15.53
C LEU A 380 -16.81 -18.20 -16.71
N ASP A 381 -16.71 -17.71 -17.94
CA ASP A 381 -16.88 -18.54 -19.15
C ASP A 381 -15.81 -19.64 -19.25
N GLN A 382 -14.54 -19.33 -18.96
CA GLN A 382 -13.47 -20.33 -18.89
C GLN A 382 -13.76 -21.41 -17.84
N LEU A 383 -14.21 -21.02 -16.64
CA LEU A 383 -14.56 -21.98 -15.59
C LEU A 383 -15.71 -22.90 -16.02
N LEU A 384 -16.74 -22.37 -16.67
CA LEU A 384 -17.85 -23.17 -17.21
C LEU A 384 -17.38 -24.18 -18.26
N VAL A 385 -16.47 -23.77 -19.16
CA VAL A 385 -15.86 -24.66 -20.16
C VAL A 385 -15.05 -25.77 -19.48
N LEU A 386 -14.26 -25.44 -18.46
CA LEU A 386 -13.46 -26.42 -17.72
C LEU A 386 -14.33 -27.45 -16.98
N LEU A 387 -15.43 -27.00 -16.36
CA LEU A 387 -16.40 -27.88 -15.70
C LEU A 387 -17.12 -28.81 -16.69
N ALA A 388 -17.51 -28.30 -17.85
CA ALA A 388 -18.12 -29.11 -18.91
C ALA A 388 -17.14 -30.16 -19.45
N ALA A 389 -15.88 -29.77 -19.73
CA ALA A 389 -14.85 -30.66 -20.22
C ALA A 389 -14.45 -31.73 -19.19
N SER A 390 -14.47 -31.40 -17.90
CA SER A 390 -14.28 -32.35 -16.80
C SER A 390 -15.36 -33.43 -16.79
N LYS A 391 -16.63 -33.05 -16.97
CA LYS A 391 -17.77 -33.99 -17.00
C LYS A 391 -17.64 -34.99 -18.15
N VAL A 392 -17.27 -34.53 -19.34
CA VAL A 392 -17.04 -35.40 -20.50
C VAL A 392 -15.90 -36.39 -20.27
N ARG A 393 -14.78 -35.93 -19.68
CA ARG A 393 -13.65 -36.81 -19.37
C ARG A 393 -14.00 -37.94 -18.39
N MET A 394 -14.82 -37.66 -17.38
CA MET A 394 -15.28 -38.69 -16.42
C MET A 394 -16.24 -39.70 -17.05
N LEU A 395 -17.02 -39.28 -18.05
CA LEU A 395 -17.94 -40.17 -18.78
C LEU A 395 -17.23 -41.00 -19.88
N GLY A 396 -16.00 -40.62 -20.26
CA GLY A 396 -15.26 -41.20 -21.38
C GLY A 396 -13.94 -41.90 -21.04
N SER A 397 -13.61 -42.13 -19.76
CA SER A 397 -12.36 -42.79 -19.37
C SER A 397 -12.46 -44.33 -19.50
N ASP A 398 -11.90 -44.87 -20.58
CA ASP A 398 -11.18 -46.15 -20.57
C ASP A 398 -9.90 -46.01 -19.70
N GLU A 399 -9.61 -47.02 -18.88
CA GLU A 399 -8.68 -47.02 -17.73
C GLU A 399 -7.18 -46.69 -17.95
N ASN A 400 -6.72 -46.25 -19.13
CA ASN A 400 -5.30 -46.35 -19.49
C ASN A 400 -4.53 -45.06 -19.81
N ASN A 401 -4.80 -43.92 -19.15
CA ASN A 401 -3.82 -42.82 -19.17
C ASN A 401 -3.97 -41.81 -18.01
N PRO A 402 -2.95 -41.57 -17.15
CA PRO A 402 -3.00 -40.49 -16.19
C PRO A 402 -2.92 -39.16 -16.95
N ALA A 403 -4.07 -38.48 -17.07
CA ALA A 403 -4.19 -37.26 -17.86
C ALA A 403 -3.37 -36.11 -17.27
N GLN A 404 -2.64 -35.39 -18.14
CA GLN A 404 -1.98 -34.12 -17.78
C GLN A 404 -3.01 -33.12 -17.24
N SER A 405 -2.67 -32.48 -16.11
CA SER A 405 -3.52 -31.48 -15.48
C SER A 405 -3.80 -30.32 -16.45
N PRO A 406 -5.08 -30.04 -16.79
CA PRO A 406 -5.44 -28.91 -17.63
C PRO A 406 -5.07 -27.55 -16.99
N TRP A 407 -4.72 -27.57 -15.70
CA TRP A 407 -4.31 -26.40 -14.93
C TRP A 407 -2.87 -25.96 -15.18
N ASN A 408 -2.04 -26.70 -15.92
CA ASN A 408 -0.67 -26.28 -16.23
C ASN A 408 -0.58 -24.95 -17.04
N ARG A 409 -1.70 -24.44 -17.58
CA ARG A 409 -1.80 -23.09 -18.17
C ARG A 409 -2.36 -22.02 -17.22
N VAL A 410 -2.98 -22.41 -16.10
CA VAL A 410 -3.68 -21.50 -15.16
C VAL A 410 -2.99 -21.46 -13.79
N THR A 411 -2.10 -22.41 -13.49
CA THR A 411 -1.25 -22.39 -12.30
C THR A 411 -0.10 -21.42 -12.47
N TYR A 412 0.09 -20.56 -11.47
CA TYR A 412 1.37 -19.92 -11.22
C TYR A 412 2.47 -20.99 -11.16
N GLN A 413 3.36 -21.01 -12.15
CA GLN A 413 4.71 -21.52 -11.92
C GLN A 413 5.43 -20.50 -11.05
N PRO A 414 6.12 -20.90 -9.97
CA PRO A 414 7.15 -20.04 -9.40
C PRO A 414 8.10 -19.71 -10.55
N ALA A 415 8.30 -18.42 -10.82
CA ALA A 415 9.27 -18.03 -11.82
C ALA A 415 10.59 -18.75 -11.48
N PRO A 416 11.20 -19.50 -12.42
CA PRO A 416 12.61 -19.77 -12.32
C PRO A 416 13.30 -18.43 -12.10
N GLU A 417 14.34 -18.41 -11.28
CA GLU A 417 15.16 -17.21 -11.09
C GLU A 417 15.50 -16.61 -12.46
N GLY A 418 14.87 -15.46 -12.78
CA GLY A 418 15.03 -14.78 -14.07
C GLY A 418 13.75 -14.67 -14.91
N THR A 419 13.44 -13.42 -15.26
CA THR A 419 12.62 -13.00 -16.41
C THR A 419 11.11 -13.32 -16.38
N ILE A 420 10.34 -12.32 -15.92
CA ILE A 420 9.10 -11.94 -16.61
C ILE A 420 9.55 -11.18 -17.87
N SER A 421 9.63 -11.82 -19.03
CA SER A 421 9.81 -11.15 -20.34
C SER A 421 8.48 -10.47 -20.70
N VAL A 422 8.35 -9.14 -20.84
CA VAL A 422 9.04 -8.21 -21.76
C VAL A 422 9.07 -8.80 -23.17
N THR A 423 8.03 -8.50 -23.95
CA THR A 423 8.14 -8.50 -25.41
C THR A 423 9.05 -7.34 -25.79
N ASP A 424 10.31 -7.69 -26.04
CA ASP A 424 11.33 -6.79 -26.60
C ASP A 424 11.18 -6.80 -28.13
N GLU A 425 10.54 -5.75 -28.64
CA GLU A 425 10.92 -5.20 -29.94
C GLU A 425 11.05 -3.69 -29.78
N GLY A 426 12.28 -3.22 -29.59
CA GLY A 426 12.67 -1.87 -30.00
C GLY A 426 13.13 -0.94 -28.88
N THR A 427 14.42 -1.01 -28.57
CA THR A 427 15.26 0.12 -28.13
C THR A 427 14.88 0.84 -26.83
N GLY A 428 15.45 0.34 -25.72
CA GLY A 428 16.11 1.13 -24.68
C GLY A 428 15.40 2.37 -24.11
N THR A 429 14.55 2.17 -23.10
CA THR A 429 14.44 3.02 -21.90
C THR A 429 13.79 2.20 -20.76
N ASN A 430 14.25 2.37 -19.52
CA ASN A 430 13.56 1.82 -18.34
C ASN A 430 12.13 2.41 -18.28
N GLU A 431 11.13 1.67 -18.78
CA GLU A 431 9.73 2.10 -18.68
C GLU A 431 9.30 2.14 -17.22
N VAL A 432 9.22 3.36 -16.70
CA VAL A 432 8.59 3.68 -15.43
C VAL A 432 7.15 3.20 -15.49
N LYS A 433 6.79 2.17 -14.71
CA LYS A 433 5.38 1.79 -14.50
C LYS A 433 4.59 3.06 -14.18
N SER A 434 3.54 3.31 -14.96
CA SER A 434 2.67 4.46 -14.77
C SER A 434 2.11 4.48 -13.34
N LEU A 435 2.16 5.64 -12.69
CA LEU A 435 1.68 5.84 -11.32
C LEU A 435 0.17 5.55 -11.18
N ASP A 436 -0.56 5.53 -12.29
CA ASP A 436 -2.00 5.28 -12.34
C ASP A 436 -2.39 3.79 -12.24
N TRP A 437 -1.43 2.86 -12.28
CA TRP A 437 -1.74 1.42 -12.28
C TRP A 437 -2.55 0.99 -11.05
N LEU A 438 -2.31 1.59 -9.88
CA LEU A 438 -3.08 1.31 -8.66
C LEU A 438 -4.53 1.77 -8.78
N ASP A 439 -4.77 2.93 -9.40
CA ASP A 439 -6.10 3.44 -9.69
C ASP A 439 -6.85 2.51 -10.66
N GLN A 440 -6.15 2.04 -11.70
CA GLN A 440 -6.69 1.09 -12.66
C GLN A 440 -7.05 -0.25 -11.98
N LEU A 441 -6.16 -0.77 -11.13
CA LEU A 441 -6.40 -2.02 -10.39
C LEU A 441 -7.65 -1.89 -9.51
N ALA A 442 -7.76 -0.80 -8.76
CA ALA A 442 -8.91 -0.57 -7.89
C ALA A 442 -10.23 -0.50 -8.68
N LEU A 443 -10.26 0.25 -9.79
CA LEU A 443 -11.46 0.43 -10.60
C LEU A 443 -11.83 -0.79 -11.46
N SER A 444 -10.86 -1.66 -11.74
CA SER A 444 -11.10 -2.98 -12.33
C SER A 444 -11.69 -3.99 -11.35
N MET A 445 -11.96 -3.57 -10.10
CA MET A 445 -12.45 -4.46 -9.03
C MET A 445 -11.44 -5.58 -8.68
N GLY A 446 -10.15 -5.33 -8.92
CA GLY A 446 -9.06 -6.28 -8.66
C GLY A 446 -8.78 -7.28 -9.79
N THR A 447 -9.58 -7.29 -10.87
CA THR A 447 -9.45 -8.30 -11.94
C THR A 447 -8.22 -8.09 -12.83
N LEU A 448 -7.56 -6.93 -12.79
CA LEU A 448 -6.25 -6.75 -13.44
C LEU A 448 -5.15 -7.66 -12.85
N ALA A 449 -5.38 -8.30 -11.70
CA ALA A 449 -4.49 -9.34 -11.18
C ALA A 449 -4.65 -10.70 -11.89
N LEU A 450 -5.72 -10.90 -12.67
CA LEU A 450 -5.88 -12.07 -13.52
C LEU A 450 -4.79 -12.05 -14.59
N LYS A 451 -3.86 -13.00 -14.53
CA LYS A 451 -2.94 -13.26 -15.63
C LYS A 451 -3.72 -14.04 -16.69
N THR A 452 -4.04 -13.38 -17.81
CA THR A 452 -4.55 -14.01 -19.02
C THR A 452 -3.45 -14.73 -19.77
#